data_AF-A0A061HU10-F1
#
_entry.id   AF-A0A061HU10-F1
#
_cell.length_a   1.000
_cell.length_b   1.000
_cell.length_c   1.000
_cell.angle_alpha   90.00
_cell.angle_beta   90.00
_cell.angle_gamma   90.00
#
_symmetry.space_group_name_H-M   'P 1'
#
loop_
_entity.id
_entity.type
_entity.pdbx_description
1 polymer ?
#
loop_
_entity_poly.entity_id
_entity_poly.type
_entity_poly.pdbx_seq_one_letter_code
_entity_poly.pdbx_strand_id
1 'polypeptide(L)'
;MVPEKWSICDKFIGTNCSINWATYITDEKILLLLVQVLSWDSALVYNLVSFNLETQNLEVLYVLPLFIPEAQGLDFLVLDGTEPYTTTSMVPKGLFFNTFNNMLYIWGNFILQSYNRIHFIYLADFPKESTIKYMVNSYQGDMAFVTEKDEIWYFLEGGYDVYQIIPSKGWSIYFNLQKMHQSSLFAEQEFLVSVFYEDGQLYQLIYLLESGNERLVKRVLPVAQLLLYNQNNPVTLQKHGSYRMPFFTNFCPFKVMRLRDLPKKQHFARQELYHAPPPLVSESLGFHNNKTLAVYQGLVYYLLWLHSKYDKPYADPVHDPTWRWWEQKTQYKDYYFYLSSNWLAAEGVYIDMSSYQKLYNISNDYGLPETVFLDKGNAFSFTIFLSSDDDTFKLNSNPVTGYQVEKKLAVAVAVADPDCLKASVKQEVLLNRKAVLYRITIKDRKVCYDQGLSGHNLKKTSMMVKVLGSSGKCFQTSYSGTSMQVLEPGYWVWYWE
;
A
#
# COMPACT_ATOMS: atom_id res chain seq x y z
N MET A 1 20.42 -21.58 -12.81
CA MET A 1 20.53 -22.63 -13.85
C MET A 1 20.36 -21.95 -15.20
N VAL A 2 21.43 -21.97 -16.00
CA VAL A 2 21.52 -21.45 -17.38
C VAL A 2 21.28 -22.65 -18.31
N PRO A 3 20.74 -22.49 -19.55
CA PRO A 3 20.52 -23.61 -20.46
C PRO A 3 21.73 -24.55 -20.56
N GLU A 4 21.49 -25.86 -20.47
CA GLU A 4 22.55 -26.86 -20.30
C GLU A 4 23.41 -27.09 -21.55
N LYS A 5 22.89 -26.72 -22.74
CA LYS A 5 23.47 -27.08 -24.05
C LYS A 5 23.87 -25.89 -24.93
N TRP A 6 23.41 -24.69 -24.61
CA TRP A 6 23.60 -23.50 -25.42
C TRP A 6 23.53 -22.26 -24.52
N SER A 7 24.17 -21.16 -24.91
CA SER A 7 24.10 -19.90 -24.19
C SER A 7 22.92 -19.06 -24.69
N ILE A 8 22.27 -18.28 -23.82
CA ILE A 8 21.19 -17.36 -24.23
C ILE A 8 21.62 -16.46 -25.40
N CYS A 9 22.90 -16.06 -25.41
CA CYS A 9 23.49 -15.24 -26.45
C CYS A 9 23.62 -15.93 -27.81
N ASP A 10 23.68 -17.26 -27.86
CA ASP A 10 23.80 -18.01 -29.12
C ASP A 10 22.54 -17.87 -29.99
N LYS A 11 21.40 -17.50 -29.39
CA LYS A 11 20.12 -17.30 -30.09
C LYS A 11 19.93 -15.89 -30.65
N PHE A 12 20.80 -14.94 -30.32
CA PHE A 12 20.70 -13.58 -30.82
C PHE A 12 21.63 -13.36 -32.01
N ILE A 13 21.11 -12.70 -33.05
CA ILE A 13 21.88 -12.33 -34.24
C ILE A 13 22.60 -11.01 -33.91
N GLY A 14 23.88 -11.09 -33.56
CA GLY A 14 24.71 -9.94 -33.24
C GLY A 14 26.03 -10.32 -32.60
N THR A 15 26.87 -9.33 -32.31
CA THR A 15 28.14 -9.52 -31.58
C THR A 15 28.04 -8.91 -30.18
N ASN A 16 28.93 -9.30 -29.27
CA ASN A 16 29.00 -8.77 -27.90
C ASN A 16 27.67 -8.82 -27.12
N CYS A 17 27.07 -10.00 -27.06
CA CYS A 17 25.88 -10.22 -26.24
C CYS A 17 26.24 -10.29 -24.75
N SER A 18 25.51 -9.55 -23.92
CA SER A 18 25.62 -9.58 -22.46
C SER A 18 24.25 -9.57 -21.79
N ILE A 19 24.14 -10.20 -20.62
CA ILE A 19 22.95 -10.14 -19.78
C ILE A 19 23.21 -9.06 -18.74
N ASN A 20 22.45 -7.96 -18.81
CA ASN A 20 22.63 -6.81 -17.93
C ASN A 20 21.90 -6.99 -16.59
N TRP A 21 20.79 -7.73 -16.61
CA TRP A 21 20.00 -8.00 -15.41
C TRP A 21 19.19 -9.29 -15.55
N ALA A 22 18.91 -9.95 -14.43
CA ALA A 22 18.07 -11.13 -14.36
C ALA A 22 17.13 -11.07 -13.15
N THR A 23 15.88 -11.47 -13.31
CA THR A 23 14.90 -11.61 -12.23
C THR A 23 14.18 -12.94 -12.36
N TYR A 24 14.09 -13.67 -11.25
CA TYR A 24 13.43 -14.97 -11.21
C TYR A 24 11.99 -14.82 -10.70
N ILE A 25 11.04 -15.27 -11.52
CA ILE A 25 9.62 -15.36 -11.16
C ILE A 25 9.38 -16.77 -10.64
N THR A 26 9.22 -16.90 -9.32
CA THR A 26 9.06 -18.20 -8.65
C THR A 26 7.82 -18.96 -9.11
N ASP A 27 6.72 -18.23 -9.29
CA ASP A 27 5.40 -18.83 -9.51
C ASP A 27 5.28 -19.41 -10.94
N GLU A 28 5.93 -18.77 -11.91
CA GLU A 28 5.98 -19.20 -13.31
C GLU A 28 7.23 -20.04 -13.63
N LYS A 29 8.21 -20.10 -12.70
CA LYS A 29 9.55 -20.70 -12.92
C LYS A 29 10.26 -20.12 -14.15
N ILE A 30 10.09 -18.83 -14.37
CA ILE A 30 10.64 -18.08 -15.50
C ILE A 30 11.75 -17.14 -15.02
N LEU A 31 12.82 -17.05 -15.82
CA LEU A 31 13.82 -15.99 -15.72
C LEU A 31 13.47 -14.88 -16.72
N LEU A 32 13.19 -13.69 -16.21
CA LEU A 32 13.16 -12.47 -17.02
C LEU A 32 14.57 -11.88 -17.10
N LEU A 33 15.03 -11.66 -18.32
CA LEU A 33 16.39 -11.24 -18.62
C LEU A 33 16.35 -9.96 -19.45
N LEU A 34 17.23 -9.03 -19.10
CA LEU A 34 17.54 -7.87 -19.91
C LEU A 34 18.84 -8.16 -20.66
N VAL A 35 18.73 -8.39 -21.97
CA VAL A 35 19.85 -8.81 -22.83
C VAL A 35 20.25 -7.64 -23.74
N GLN A 36 21.53 -7.32 -23.72
CA GLN A 36 22.15 -6.34 -24.60
C GLN A 36 22.86 -7.06 -25.74
N VAL A 37 22.67 -6.58 -26.98
CA VAL A 37 23.30 -7.14 -28.18
C VAL A 37 23.75 -5.99 -29.09
N LEU A 38 24.93 -6.12 -29.71
CA LEU A 38 25.35 -5.21 -30.78
C LEU A 38 24.79 -5.70 -32.12
N SER A 39 23.91 -4.89 -32.72
CA SER A 39 23.35 -5.14 -34.05
C SER A 39 24.41 -4.96 -35.15
N TRP A 40 24.12 -5.42 -36.36
CA TRP A 40 24.98 -5.26 -37.54
C TRP A 40 25.25 -3.79 -37.89
N ASP A 41 24.31 -2.90 -37.58
CA ASP A 41 24.46 -1.45 -37.75
C ASP A 41 25.33 -0.80 -36.66
N SER A 42 26.02 -1.59 -35.84
CA SER A 42 26.78 -1.15 -34.66
C SER A 42 25.93 -0.41 -33.60
N ALA A 43 24.60 -0.54 -33.68
CA ALA A 43 23.67 -0.03 -32.68
C ALA A 43 23.50 -1.04 -31.53
N LEU A 44 23.51 -0.54 -30.30
CA LEU A 44 23.21 -1.35 -29.11
C LEU A 44 21.71 -1.52 -28.97
N VAL A 45 21.24 -2.77 -29.05
CA VAL A 45 19.84 -3.14 -28.91
C VAL A 45 19.64 -3.86 -27.58
N TYR A 46 18.57 -3.50 -26.88
CA TYR A 46 18.19 -4.13 -25.61
C TYR A 46 16.89 -4.92 -25.78
N ASN A 47 16.91 -6.18 -25.37
CA ASN A 47 15.79 -7.11 -25.48
C ASN A 47 15.37 -7.56 -24.08
N LEU A 48 14.07 -7.53 -23.83
CA LEU A 48 13.45 -8.23 -22.70
C LEU A 48 13.14 -9.66 -23.13
N VAL A 49 13.70 -10.62 -22.41
CA VAL A 49 13.65 -12.04 -22.76
C VAL A 49 13.08 -12.83 -21.61
N SER A 50 12.14 -13.71 -21.92
CA SER A 50 11.62 -14.73 -21.01
C SER A 50 12.31 -16.05 -21.28
N PHE A 51 12.84 -16.68 -20.22
CA PHE A 51 13.41 -18.02 -20.29
C PHE A 51 12.72 -18.93 -19.27
N ASN A 52 12.01 -19.94 -19.76
CA ASN A 52 11.35 -20.92 -18.91
C ASN A 52 12.33 -22.04 -18.52
N LEU A 53 12.52 -22.25 -17.22
CA LEU A 53 13.48 -23.22 -16.71
C LEU A 53 13.07 -24.69 -16.95
N GLU A 54 11.77 -24.98 -17.03
CA GLU A 54 11.26 -26.35 -17.20
C GLU A 54 11.26 -26.77 -18.68
N THR A 55 10.73 -25.91 -19.55
CA THR A 55 10.62 -26.19 -20.99
C THR A 55 11.89 -25.86 -21.76
N GLN A 56 12.84 -25.14 -21.15
CA GLN A 56 14.03 -24.57 -21.79
C GLN A 56 13.72 -23.69 -23.01
N ASN A 57 12.50 -23.14 -23.07
CA ASN A 57 12.08 -22.23 -24.13
C ASN A 57 12.51 -20.80 -23.82
N LEU A 58 12.99 -20.11 -24.86
CA LEU A 58 13.36 -18.71 -24.82
C LEU A 58 12.44 -17.93 -25.76
N GLU A 59 11.86 -16.86 -25.24
CA GLU A 59 10.95 -15.98 -25.97
C GLU A 59 11.38 -14.52 -25.78
N VAL A 60 11.44 -13.76 -26.87
CA VAL A 60 11.69 -12.31 -26.81
C VAL A 60 10.34 -11.62 -26.61
N LEU A 61 10.15 -11.03 -25.42
CA LEU A 61 8.88 -10.39 -25.06
C LEU A 61 8.77 -8.98 -25.63
N TYR A 62 9.87 -8.22 -25.58
CA TYR A 62 9.87 -6.83 -25.99
C TYR A 62 11.26 -6.39 -26.44
N VAL A 63 11.32 -5.58 -27.50
CA VAL A 63 12.55 -4.92 -27.96
C VAL A 63 12.45 -3.47 -27.54
N LEU A 64 13.38 -3.01 -26.71
CA LEU A 64 13.34 -1.63 -26.24
C LEU A 64 13.69 -0.66 -27.39
N PRO A 65 13.02 0.50 -27.45
CA PRO A 65 13.41 1.57 -28.36
C PRO A 65 14.87 1.98 -28.16
N LEU A 66 15.55 2.37 -29.25
CA LEU A 66 16.94 2.83 -29.21
C LEU A 66 17.10 4.19 -28.54
N PHE A 67 16.06 5.03 -28.65
CA PHE A 67 16.04 6.40 -28.19
C PHE A 67 14.84 6.67 -27.29
N ILE A 68 14.94 7.69 -26.46
CA ILE A 68 13.86 8.10 -25.55
C ILE A 68 12.75 8.79 -26.35
N PRO A 69 11.47 8.40 -26.15
CA PRO A 69 10.35 9.03 -26.84
C PRO A 69 10.16 10.50 -26.41
N GLU A 70 9.64 11.32 -27.32
CA GLU A 70 9.32 12.70 -27.03
C GLU A 70 7.96 12.81 -26.33
N ALA A 71 7.99 13.21 -25.05
CA ALA A 71 6.81 13.25 -24.19
C ALA A 71 6.66 14.58 -23.42
N GLN A 72 7.13 15.70 -23.99
CA GLN A 72 7.05 17.00 -23.32
C GLN A 72 5.61 17.39 -22.99
N GLY A 73 5.34 17.68 -21.72
CA GLY A 73 4.03 18.11 -21.24
C GLY A 73 3.00 16.99 -21.07
N LEU A 74 3.42 15.73 -21.21
CA LEU A 74 2.61 14.56 -20.87
C LEU A 74 3.05 14.00 -19.52
N ASP A 75 2.13 13.40 -18.77
CA ASP A 75 2.47 12.68 -17.52
C ASP A 75 3.05 11.28 -17.85
N PHE A 76 2.52 10.64 -18.90
CA PHE A 76 2.96 9.34 -19.40
C PHE A 76 2.65 9.18 -20.89
N LEU A 77 3.30 8.19 -21.52
CA LEU A 77 3.11 7.83 -22.92
C LEU A 77 3.00 6.31 -23.05
N VAL A 78 1.98 5.81 -23.76
CA VAL A 78 1.87 4.40 -24.13
C VAL A 78 2.70 4.18 -25.39
N LEU A 79 3.54 3.15 -25.40
CA LEU A 79 4.42 2.84 -26.52
C LEU A 79 3.75 1.86 -27.48
N ASP A 80 3.31 2.37 -28.63
CA ASP A 80 2.72 1.61 -29.74
C ASP A 80 3.66 1.51 -30.96
N GLY A 81 4.83 2.18 -30.92
CA GLY A 81 5.86 2.13 -31.95
C GLY A 81 5.75 3.20 -33.04
N THR A 82 4.83 4.16 -32.89
CA THR A 82 4.59 5.25 -33.85
C THR A 82 4.98 6.62 -33.31
N GLU A 83 5.56 6.65 -32.11
CA GLU A 83 5.86 7.87 -31.39
C GLU A 83 7.10 8.58 -31.96
N PRO A 84 7.17 9.91 -31.89
CA PRO A 84 8.40 10.63 -32.16
C PRO A 84 9.46 10.32 -31.09
N TYR A 85 10.72 10.21 -31.52
CA TYR A 85 11.86 9.91 -30.65
C TYR A 85 12.85 11.07 -30.60
N THR A 86 13.48 11.23 -29.45
CA THR A 86 14.56 12.19 -29.24
C THR A 86 15.91 11.63 -29.73
N THR A 87 16.98 12.42 -29.61
CA THR A 87 18.35 11.99 -29.91
C THR A 87 19.04 11.30 -28.73
N THR A 88 18.42 11.28 -27.55
CA THR A 88 18.99 10.69 -26.33
C THR A 88 18.79 9.18 -26.36
N SER A 89 19.87 8.41 -26.28
CA SER A 89 19.79 6.95 -26.26
C SER A 89 19.09 6.44 -24.99
N MET A 90 18.27 5.42 -25.15
CA MET A 90 17.55 4.76 -24.07
C MET A 90 18.40 3.61 -23.53
N VAL A 91 18.95 3.77 -22.33
CA VAL A 91 19.94 2.84 -21.75
C VAL A 91 19.38 2.20 -20.48
N PRO A 92 18.92 0.93 -20.54
CA PRO A 92 18.41 0.24 -19.38
C PRO A 92 19.55 -0.21 -18.44
N LYS A 93 19.28 -0.18 -17.14
CA LYS A 93 20.19 -0.57 -16.05
C LYS A 93 19.66 -1.74 -15.23
N GLY A 94 18.35 -1.91 -15.13
CA GLY A 94 17.77 -3.02 -14.37
C GLY A 94 16.29 -3.24 -14.65
N LEU A 95 15.77 -4.32 -14.06
CA LEU A 95 14.36 -4.69 -14.13
C LEU A 95 13.84 -5.24 -12.79
N PHE A 96 12.56 -5.04 -12.52
CA PHE A 96 11.89 -5.42 -11.28
C PHE A 96 10.52 -5.95 -11.67
N PHE A 97 10.16 -7.08 -11.09
CA PHE A 97 8.88 -7.69 -11.31
C PHE A 97 8.22 -7.94 -9.97
N ASN A 98 7.04 -7.36 -9.79
CA ASN A 98 6.21 -7.61 -8.62
C ASN A 98 5.25 -8.77 -8.93
N THR A 99 5.51 -9.92 -8.31
CA THR A 99 4.74 -11.15 -8.54
C THR A 99 3.30 -11.06 -8.03
N PHE A 100 2.98 -10.09 -7.18
CA PHE A 100 1.63 -10.02 -6.64
C PHE A 100 0.66 -9.21 -7.49
N ASN A 101 1.14 -8.16 -8.18
CA ASN A 101 0.32 -7.32 -9.06
C ASN A 101 0.66 -7.47 -10.54
N ASN A 102 1.61 -8.35 -10.87
CA ASN A 102 2.14 -8.60 -12.21
C ASN A 102 2.73 -7.35 -12.89
N MET A 103 3.17 -6.36 -12.12
CA MET A 103 3.81 -5.17 -12.64
C MET A 103 5.29 -5.42 -12.94
N LEU A 104 5.65 -5.20 -14.20
CA LEU A 104 7.04 -5.16 -14.64
C LEU A 104 7.50 -3.71 -14.74
N TYR A 105 8.66 -3.43 -14.15
CA TYR A 105 9.39 -2.18 -14.30
C TYR A 105 10.72 -2.43 -14.97
N ILE A 106 11.07 -1.57 -15.93
CA ILE A 106 12.42 -1.50 -16.51
C ILE A 106 12.89 -0.06 -16.31
N TRP A 107 14.10 0.09 -15.75
CA TRP A 107 14.66 1.40 -15.47
C TRP A 107 16.06 1.58 -16.04
N GLY A 108 16.44 2.84 -16.19
CA GLY A 108 17.72 3.28 -16.70
C GLY A 108 17.81 4.79 -16.61
N ASN A 109 18.05 5.45 -17.73
CA ASN A 109 17.76 6.88 -17.89
C ASN A 109 16.28 7.17 -18.26
N PHE A 110 15.40 6.22 -17.90
CA PHE A 110 13.97 6.22 -18.14
C PHE A 110 13.29 5.30 -17.13
N ILE A 111 11.96 5.32 -17.09
CA ILE A 111 11.15 4.33 -16.38
C ILE A 111 10.05 3.84 -17.33
N LEU A 112 10.02 2.51 -17.56
CA LEU A 112 8.93 1.83 -18.24
C LEU A 112 8.17 0.96 -17.23
N GLN A 113 6.85 0.93 -17.38
CA GLN A 113 6.00 0.01 -16.63
C GLN A 113 5.07 -0.79 -17.55
N SER A 114 4.77 -2.03 -17.19
CA SER A 114 3.86 -2.90 -17.94
C SER A 114 3.06 -3.81 -17.02
N TYR A 115 1.76 -3.95 -17.30
CA TYR A 115 0.84 -4.86 -16.60
C TYR A 115 0.78 -6.26 -17.23
N ASN A 116 1.22 -6.41 -18.49
CA ASN A 116 1.07 -7.64 -19.26
C ASN A 116 2.36 -8.09 -19.96
N ARG A 117 3.47 -7.37 -19.75
CA ARG A 117 4.80 -7.61 -20.36
C ARG A 117 4.85 -7.44 -21.89
N ILE A 118 3.79 -6.87 -22.48
CA ILE A 118 3.66 -6.65 -23.92
C ILE A 118 3.51 -5.15 -24.22
N HIS A 119 2.57 -4.49 -23.53
CA HIS A 119 2.34 -3.06 -23.67
C HIS A 119 3.09 -2.31 -22.58
N PHE A 120 3.88 -1.33 -22.98
CA PHE A 120 4.72 -0.55 -22.07
C PHE A 120 4.25 0.90 -22.00
N ILE A 121 4.30 1.45 -20.80
CA ILE A 121 4.00 2.84 -20.50
C ILE A 121 5.29 3.50 -20.05
N TYR A 122 5.69 4.55 -20.76
CA TYR A 122 6.81 5.42 -20.43
C TYR A 122 6.37 6.52 -19.48
N LEU A 123 7.09 6.68 -18.36
CA LEU A 123 6.86 7.75 -17.40
C LEU A 123 7.65 9.00 -17.80
N ALA A 124 6.93 10.07 -18.16
CA ALA A 124 7.53 11.23 -18.79
C ALA A 124 8.14 12.24 -17.80
N ASP A 125 7.73 12.18 -16.53
CA ASP A 125 8.21 13.07 -15.46
C ASP A 125 9.69 12.86 -15.10
N PHE A 126 10.27 11.69 -15.40
CA PHE A 126 11.65 11.41 -15.07
C PHE A 126 12.63 12.04 -16.09
N PRO A 127 13.62 12.84 -15.66
CA PRO A 127 14.56 13.50 -16.57
C PRO A 127 15.47 12.50 -17.27
N LYS A 128 15.47 12.55 -18.61
CA LYS A 128 16.30 11.70 -19.49
C LYS A 128 17.81 11.89 -19.33
N GLU A 129 18.24 13.00 -18.74
CA GLU A 129 19.63 13.34 -18.44
C GLU A 129 20.16 12.69 -17.15
N SER A 130 19.26 12.14 -16.31
CA SER A 130 19.63 11.42 -15.10
C SER A 130 19.49 9.91 -15.32
N THR A 131 20.42 9.15 -14.74
CA THR A 131 20.41 7.68 -14.81
C THR A 131 20.16 7.09 -13.44
N ILE A 132 19.27 6.11 -13.36
CA ILE A 132 18.91 5.43 -12.12
C ILE A 132 19.98 4.38 -11.79
N LYS A 133 20.53 4.47 -10.57
CA LYS A 133 21.53 3.56 -10.02
C LYS A 133 20.89 2.30 -9.44
N TYR A 134 19.85 2.46 -8.63
CA TYR A 134 19.05 1.35 -8.08
C TYR A 134 17.64 1.82 -7.66
N MET A 135 16.71 0.88 -7.56
CA MET A 135 15.35 1.08 -7.06
C MET A 135 15.10 0.22 -5.81
N VAL A 136 14.23 0.70 -4.94
CA VAL A 136 13.71 -0.03 -3.78
C VAL A 136 12.19 0.06 -3.74
N ASN A 137 11.55 -1.00 -3.27
CA ASN A 137 10.09 -1.11 -3.20
C ASN A 137 9.65 -1.53 -1.80
N SER A 138 8.53 -0.98 -1.34
CA SER A 138 7.78 -1.42 -0.17
C SER A 138 6.78 -2.51 -0.56
N TYR A 139 6.41 -3.36 0.39
CA TYR A 139 5.30 -4.31 0.18
C TYR A 139 3.95 -3.63 -0.05
N GLN A 140 3.82 -2.35 0.31
CA GLN A 140 2.62 -1.52 0.13
C GLN A 140 2.59 -0.79 -1.22
N GLY A 141 3.56 -1.03 -2.11
CA GLY A 141 3.62 -0.40 -3.44
C GLY A 141 4.22 1.02 -3.46
N ASP A 142 4.84 1.46 -2.37
CA ASP A 142 5.70 2.64 -2.37
C ASP A 142 7.05 2.33 -3.01
N MET A 143 7.44 3.08 -4.03
CA MET A 143 8.73 2.93 -4.69
C MET A 143 9.60 4.18 -4.55
N ALA A 144 10.88 3.95 -4.32
CA ALA A 144 11.89 4.99 -4.32
C ALA A 144 13.11 4.54 -5.13
N PHE A 145 13.80 5.49 -5.73
CA PHE A 145 15.01 5.19 -6.49
C PHE A 145 16.05 6.28 -6.35
N VAL A 146 17.30 5.87 -6.55
CA VAL A 146 18.47 6.74 -6.41
C VAL A 146 19.18 6.86 -7.75
N THR A 147 19.50 8.08 -8.15
CA THR A 147 20.24 8.34 -9.40
C THR A 147 21.75 8.23 -9.19
N GLU A 148 22.53 8.19 -10.28
CA GLU A 148 24.00 8.23 -10.21
C GLU A 148 24.55 9.53 -9.58
N LYS A 149 23.72 10.57 -9.47
CA LYS A 149 24.03 11.84 -8.78
C LYS A 149 23.57 11.86 -7.31
N ASP A 150 23.20 10.70 -6.77
CA ASP A 150 22.66 10.52 -5.42
C ASP A 150 21.38 11.35 -5.14
N GLU A 151 20.60 11.62 -6.19
CA GLU A 151 19.26 12.20 -6.04
C GLU A 151 18.27 11.10 -5.65
N ILE A 152 17.34 11.41 -4.76
CA ILE A 152 16.31 10.47 -4.31
C ILE A 152 14.97 10.89 -4.88
N TRP A 153 14.33 9.95 -5.54
CA TRP A 153 13.03 10.12 -6.17
C TRP A 153 12.05 9.09 -5.63
N TYR A 154 10.76 9.42 -5.71
CA TYR A 154 9.68 8.60 -5.19
C TYR A 154 8.51 8.56 -6.17
N PHE A 155 7.88 7.40 -6.30
CA PHE A 155 6.65 7.23 -7.05
C PHE A 155 5.84 6.06 -6.47
N LEU A 156 4.55 6.02 -6.79
CA LEU A 156 3.67 4.92 -6.40
C LEU A 156 3.57 3.88 -7.50
N GLU A 157 3.61 2.62 -7.13
CA GLU A 157 3.43 1.49 -8.04
C GLU A 157 2.11 1.59 -8.81
N GLY A 158 2.17 1.42 -10.13
CA GLY A 158 1.10 1.65 -11.11
C GLY A 158 0.70 3.12 -11.30
N GLY A 159 1.45 4.06 -10.71
CA GLY A 159 1.27 5.49 -10.89
C GLY A 159 1.98 5.99 -12.15
N TYR A 160 1.80 7.27 -12.46
CA TYR A 160 2.52 7.94 -13.53
C TYR A 160 3.35 9.12 -13.04
N ASP A 161 2.93 9.76 -11.94
CA ASP A 161 3.66 10.88 -11.36
C ASP A 161 4.96 10.42 -10.67
N VAL A 162 6.06 11.08 -10.96
CA VAL A 162 7.37 10.82 -10.34
C VAL A 162 7.84 12.08 -9.60
N TYR A 163 8.21 11.94 -8.33
CA TYR A 163 8.53 13.07 -7.46
C TYR A 163 10.00 13.09 -7.06
N GLN A 164 10.69 14.21 -7.32
CA GLN A 164 12.02 14.44 -6.78
C GLN A 164 11.92 14.80 -5.29
N ILE A 165 12.47 13.95 -4.43
CA ILE A 165 12.48 14.15 -2.97
C ILE A 165 13.75 14.87 -2.55
N ILE A 166 14.90 14.45 -3.08
CA ILE A 166 16.20 15.09 -2.81
C ILE A 166 16.96 15.27 -4.14
N PRO A 167 17.46 16.47 -4.45
CA PRO A 167 17.18 17.73 -3.79
C PRO A 167 15.76 18.24 -4.12
N SER A 168 15.05 18.77 -3.12
CA SER A 168 13.78 19.48 -3.34
C SER A 168 13.62 20.64 -2.36
N LYS A 169 12.71 21.56 -2.65
CA LYS A 169 12.42 22.69 -1.75
C LYS A 169 11.94 22.21 -0.37
N GLY A 170 11.11 21.19 -0.35
CA GLY A 170 10.58 20.54 0.84
C GLY A 170 11.68 19.87 1.65
N TRP A 171 12.65 19.25 0.99
CA TRP A 171 13.87 18.76 1.65
C TRP A 171 14.66 19.88 2.30
N SER A 172 14.92 20.99 1.60
CA SER A 172 15.65 22.13 2.17
C SER A 172 14.96 22.70 3.42
N ILE A 173 13.63 22.82 3.40
CA ILE A 173 12.84 23.27 4.56
C ILE A 173 12.99 22.28 5.71
N TYR A 174 12.76 20.99 5.45
CA TYR A 174 12.84 19.94 6.47
C TYR A 174 14.24 19.85 7.09
N PHE A 175 15.27 19.82 6.26
CA PHE A 175 16.67 19.76 6.68
C PHE A 175 17.04 20.95 7.58
N ASN A 176 16.65 22.17 7.21
CA ASN A 176 16.91 23.37 8.00
C ASN A 176 16.15 23.35 9.35
N LEU A 177 14.92 22.86 9.37
CA LEU A 177 14.16 22.66 10.62
C LEU A 177 14.86 21.68 11.55
N GLN A 178 15.35 20.55 11.02
CA GLN A 178 16.07 19.55 11.81
C GLN A 178 17.39 20.10 12.37
N LYS A 179 18.10 20.93 11.61
CA LYS A 179 19.27 21.66 12.10
C LYS A 179 18.93 22.65 13.21
N MET A 180 17.83 23.40 13.08
CA MET A 180 17.34 24.31 14.14
C MET A 180 16.97 23.56 15.42
N HIS A 181 16.45 22.33 15.29
CA HIS A 181 16.17 21.44 16.42
C HIS A 181 17.43 20.75 17.00
N GLN A 182 18.63 21.03 16.46
CA GLN A 182 19.89 20.41 16.88
C GLN A 182 19.84 18.88 16.83
N SER A 183 19.15 18.33 15.83
CA SER A 183 19.01 16.89 15.67
C SER A 183 20.36 16.25 15.38
N SER A 184 20.72 15.22 16.16
CA SER A 184 21.96 14.46 15.97
C SER A 184 21.95 13.56 14.72
N LEU A 185 20.86 13.56 13.95
CA LEU A 185 20.73 12.76 12.74
C LEU A 185 21.17 13.51 11.48
N PHE A 186 21.58 14.78 11.63
CA PHE A 186 21.90 15.68 10.53
C PHE A 186 23.24 16.37 10.76
N ALA A 187 24.01 16.57 9.69
CA ALA A 187 25.30 17.26 9.72
C ALA A 187 25.43 18.24 8.53
N GLU A 188 26.51 19.04 8.51
CA GLU A 188 26.84 19.90 7.36
C GLU A 188 27.32 19.09 6.15
N GLN A 189 28.07 18.01 6.39
CA GLN A 189 28.56 17.11 5.37
C GLN A 189 27.94 15.72 5.56
N GLU A 190 27.13 15.31 4.59
CA GLU A 190 26.39 14.05 4.59
C GLU A 190 26.63 13.32 3.27
N PHE A 191 26.88 12.01 3.35
CA PHE A 191 27.02 11.15 2.16
C PHE A 191 25.97 10.04 2.22
N LEU A 192 25.20 9.90 1.15
CA LEU A 192 24.21 8.84 1.03
C LEU A 192 24.91 7.48 0.81
N VAL A 193 24.65 6.52 1.69
CA VAL A 193 25.14 5.15 1.53
C VAL A 193 24.09 4.31 0.81
N SER A 194 22.86 4.29 1.33
CA SER A 194 21.76 3.53 0.75
C SER A 194 20.39 4.03 1.22
N VAL A 195 19.36 3.65 0.49
CA VAL A 195 17.95 3.87 0.82
C VAL A 195 17.26 2.51 0.82
N PHE A 196 16.37 2.25 1.78
CA PHE A 196 15.62 0.99 1.86
C PHE A 196 14.30 1.17 2.63
N TYR A 197 13.36 0.25 2.43
CA TYR A 197 12.12 0.20 3.19
C TYR A 197 12.24 -0.74 4.39
N GLU A 198 11.68 -0.32 5.52
CA GLU A 198 11.52 -1.13 6.73
C GLU A 198 10.19 -0.75 7.38
N ASP A 199 9.35 -1.74 7.69
CA ASP A 199 8.01 -1.55 8.25
C ASP A 199 7.14 -0.52 7.50
N GLY A 200 7.23 -0.51 6.16
CA GLY A 200 6.50 0.41 5.28
C GLY A 200 7.07 1.84 5.22
N GLN A 201 8.09 2.15 6.01
CA GLN A 201 8.74 3.47 6.01
C GLN A 201 10.02 3.46 5.19
N LEU A 202 10.28 4.59 4.52
CA LEU A 202 11.50 4.79 3.76
C LEU A 202 12.62 5.28 4.69
N TYR A 203 13.70 4.52 4.79
CA TYR A 203 14.88 4.88 5.57
C TYR A 203 16.04 5.26 4.65
N GLN A 204 16.84 6.20 5.15
CA GLN A 204 18.14 6.56 4.60
C GLN A 204 19.24 6.10 5.54
N LEU A 205 20.28 5.50 4.97
CA LEU A 205 21.53 5.22 5.62
C LEU A 205 22.57 6.23 5.14
N ILE A 206 23.10 7.02 6.06
CA ILE A 206 23.91 8.20 5.75
C ILE A 206 25.18 8.18 6.58
N TYR A 207 26.29 8.52 5.94
CA TYR A 207 27.55 8.79 6.60
C TYR A 207 27.65 10.28 6.93
N LEU A 208 27.76 10.58 8.22
CA LEU A 208 27.92 11.96 8.72
C LEU A 208 29.40 12.22 9.01
N LEU A 209 29.92 13.30 8.43
CA LEU A 209 31.26 13.82 8.71
C LEU A 209 31.14 15.05 9.62
N GLU A 210 31.36 14.83 10.91
CA GLU A 210 31.57 15.88 11.89
C GLU A 210 33.05 15.86 12.33
N SER A 211 33.65 17.04 12.51
CA SER A 211 35.07 17.19 12.86
C SER A 211 35.44 16.37 14.11
N GLY A 212 36.03 15.19 13.92
CA GLY A 212 36.47 14.28 14.97
C GLY A 212 35.47 13.18 15.39
N ASN A 213 34.29 13.09 14.77
CA ASN A 213 33.31 12.03 15.05
C ASN A 213 32.55 11.62 13.77
N GLU A 214 33.12 10.65 13.06
CA GLU A 214 32.49 10.07 11.87
C GLU A 214 31.53 8.96 12.28
N ARG A 215 30.29 9.01 11.80
CA ARG A 215 29.28 8.01 12.17
C ARG A 215 28.33 7.69 11.03
N LEU A 216 27.89 6.44 11.02
CA LEU A 216 26.84 5.96 10.16
C LEU A 216 25.50 6.06 10.89
N VAL A 217 24.53 6.73 10.29
CA VAL A 217 23.22 6.99 10.89
C VAL A 217 22.11 6.49 9.97
N LYS A 218 21.15 5.78 10.57
CA LYS A 218 19.88 5.42 9.95
C LYS A 218 18.82 6.44 10.36
N ARG A 219 18.14 7.07 9.40
CA ARG A 219 17.04 8.01 9.67
C ARG A 219 15.85 7.79 8.73
N VAL A 220 14.65 8.06 9.22
CA VAL A 220 13.42 8.01 8.40
C VAL A 220 13.44 9.20 7.43
N LEU A 221 13.09 8.94 6.17
CA LEU A 221 12.80 9.96 5.17
C LEU A 221 11.28 10.16 5.08
N PRO A 222 10.73 11.25 5.65
CA PRO A 222 9.28 11.43 5.72
C PRO A 222 8.72 11.93 4.39
N VAL A 223 8.57 11.04 3.41
CA VAL A 223 8.15 11.34 2.03
C VAL A 223 6.89 12.22 1.98
N ALA A 224 5.84 11.85 2.71
CA ALA A 224 4.58 12.60 2.73
C ALA A 224 4.76 14.04 3.24
N GLN A 225 5.58 14.25 4.28
CA GLN A 225 5.86 15.58 4.82
C GLN A 225 6.70 16.43 3.84
N LEU A 226 7.66 15.80 3.16
CA LEU A 226 8.50 16.48 2.16
C LEU A 226 7.68 16.94 0.94
N LEU A 227 6.79 16.07 0.45
CA LEU A 227 5.88 16.42 -0.63
C LEU A 227 4.88 17.52 -0.22
N LEU A 228 4.38 17.48 1.01
CA LEU A 228 3.56 18.55 1.56
C LEU A 228 4.31 19.89 1.60
N TYR A 229 5.59 19.91 2.00
CA TYR A 229 6.40 21.14 1.98
C TYR A 229 6.76 21.62 0.56
N ASN A 230 6.84 20.71 -0.41
CA ASN A 230 6.99 21.06 -1.82
C ASN A 230 5.74 21.76 -2.38
N GLN A 231 4.55 21.44 -1.85
CA GLN A 231 3.31 22.16 -2.17
C GLN A 231 3.30 23.53 -1.50
N ASN A 232 4.04 24.46 -2.10
CA ASN A 232 4.15 25.82 -1.64
C ASN A 232 2.83 26.56 -1.91
N ASN A 233 1.83 26.45 -1.03
CA ASN A 233 0.50 27.06 -1.20
C ASN A 233 0.60 28.60 -1.26
N PRO A 234 0.53 29.24 -2.44
CA PRO A 234 0.52 30.70 -2.48
C PRO A 234 -0.81 31.17 -1.88
N VAL A 235 -0.74 31.92 -0.78
CA VAL A 235 -1.93 32.54 -0.21
C VAL A 235 -2.36 33.66 -1.14
N THR A 236 -3.44 33.43 -1.88
CA THR A 236 -4.05 34.48 -2.70
C THR A 236 -5.20 35.09 -1.92
N LEU A 237 -5.29 36.42 -1.90
CA LEU A 237 -6.41 37.10 -1.24
C LEU A 237 -7.54 37.26 -2.24
N GLN A 238 -8.59 36.45 -2.15
CA GLN A 238 -9.80 36.62 -2.95
C GLN A 238 -10.75 37.60 -2.27
N LYS A 239 -11.42 38.43 -3.07
CA LYS A 239 -12.37 39.44 -2.57
C LYS A 239 -13.76 38.79 -2.49
N HIS A 240 -14.22 38.53 -1.27
CA HIS A 240 -15.53 37.95 -1.02
C HIS A 240 -16.47 39.06 -0.52
N GLY A 241 -17.14 39.73 -1.45
CA GLY A 241 -17.93 40.93 -1.15
C GLY A 241 -17.04 42.11 -0.71
N SER A 242 -17.22 42.59 0.53
CA SER A 242 -16.52 43.76 1.10
C SER A 242 -15.19 43.44 1.77
N TYR A 243 -14.89 42.18 2.08
CA TYR A 243 -13.65 41.76 2.74
C TYR A 243 -12.77 40.88 1.84
N ARG A 244 -11.47 40.88 2.12
CA ARG A 244 -10.50 40.00 1.48
C ARG A 244 -10.29 38.79 2.37
N MET A 245 -10.51 37.60 1.83
CA MET A 245 -10.30 36.34 2.53
C MET A 245 -9.10 35.61 1.93
N PRO A 246 -8.20 35.04 2.75
CA PRO A 246 -7.14 34.17 2.24
C PRO A 246 -7.77 32.94 1.57
N PHE A 247 -7.42 32.73 0.32
CA PHE A 247 -7.78 31.58 -0.50
C PHE A 247 -6.55 30.70 -0.67
N PHE A 248 -6.72 29.43 -0.35
CA PHE A 248 -5.70 28.40 -0.51
C PHE A 248 -6.08 27.53 -1.70
N THR A 249 -5.16 27.37 -2.64
CA THR A 249 -5.32 26.42 -3.73
C THR A 249 -5.23 25.01 -3.18
N ASN A 250 -6.34 24.26 -3.22
CA ASN A 250 -6.33 22.84 -2.85
C ASN A 250 -5.92 22.00 -4.06
N PHE A 251 -4.77 21.32 -3.96
CA PHE A 251 -4.29 20.40 -5.00
C PHE A 251 -4.94 19.02 -4.90
N CYS A 252 -5.49 18.67 -3.74
CA CYS A 252 -6.13 17.38 -3.55
C CYS A 252 -7.50 17.37 -4.27
N PRO A 253 -7.79 16.38 -5.13
CA PRO A 253 -9.07 16.29 -5.84
C PRO A 253 -10.29 16.14 -4.93
N PHE A 254 -10.12 15.70 -3.69
CA PHE A 254 -11.20 15.50 -2.72
C PHE A 254 -10.89 16.17 -1.38
N LYS A 255 -11.95 16.51 -0.63
CA LYS A 255 -11.86 17.04 0.74
C LYS A 255 -11.86 15.91 1.77
N VAL A 256 -12.69 14.89 1.54
CA VAL A 256 -12.86 13.77 2.47
C VAL A 256 -12.97 12.48 1.66
N MET A 257 -12.19 11.49 2.06
CA MET A 257 -12.30 10.10 1.62
C MET A 257 -12.74 9.24 2.81
N ARG A 258 -13.76 8.40 2.61
CA ARG A 258 -14.20 7.41 3.61
C ARG A 258 -14.49 6.08 2.96
N LEU A 259 -14.07 5.01 3.61
CA LEU A 259 -14.42 3.65 3.24
C LEU A 259 -15.69 3.22 4.00
N ARG A 260 -16.57 2.49 3.32
CA ARG A 260 -17.81 1.93 3.86
C ARG A 260 -18.00 0.51 3.35
N ASP A 261 -18.88 -0.23 4.02
CA ASP A 261 -19.26 -1.60 3.65
C ASP A 261 -18.04 -2.51 3.47
N LEU A 262 -17.05 -2.35 4.35
CA LEU A 262 -15.78 -3.07 4.26
C LEU A 262 -16.01 -4.58 4.47
N PRO A 263 -15.32 -5.44 3.70
CA PRO A 263 -15.30 -6.86 4.01
C PRO A 263 -14.72 -7.08 5.41
N LYS A 264 -15.21 -8.12 6.09
CA LYS A 264 -14.68 -8.48 7.41
C LYS A 264 -13.20 -8.81 7.28
N LYS A 265 -12.36 -8.20 8.13
CA LYS A 265 -10.93 -8.56 8.20
C LYS A 265 -10.81 -10.04 8.60
N GLN A 266 -10.09 -10.81 7.80
CA GLN A 266 -9.78 -12.20 8.10
C GLN A 266 -8.38 -12.25 8.70
N HIS A 267 -8.26 -12.60 9.99
CA HIS A 267 -6.97 -12.66 10.67
C HIS A 267 -6.34 -14.05 10.51
N PHE A 268 -5.03 -14.10 10.20
CA PHE A 268 -4.26 -15.35 10.13
C PHE A 268 -4.28 -16.13 11.44
N ALA A 269 -4.30 -15.41 12.56
CA ALA A 269 -4.53 -15.95 13.88
C ALA A 269 -5.92 -15.49 14.35
N ARG A 270 -6.75 -16.43 14.78
CA ARG A 270 -8.03 -16.11 15.42
C ARG A 270 -7.74 -15.43 16.77
N GLN A 271 -7.74 -14.10 16.80
CA GLN A 271 -7.68 -13.35 18.05
C GLN A 271 -9.03 -13.46 18.75
N GLU A 272 -9.05 -14.10 19.91
CA GLU A 272 -10.24 -14.22 20.73
C GLU A 272 -10.31 -13.02 21.69
N LEU A 273 -11.29 -12.14 21.49
CA LEU A 273 -11.47 -10.98 22.36
C LEU A 273 -12.49 -11.27 23.45
N TYR A 274 -12.12 -10.90 24.68
CA TYR A 274 -12.92 -11.04 25.87
C TYR A 274 -13.19 -9.68 26.47
N HIS A 275 -14.46 -9.39 26.71
CA HIS A 275 -14.87 -8.29 27.57
C HIS A 275 -14.99 -8.85 28.98
N ALA A 276 -14.12 -8.41 29.88
CA ALA A 276 -14.09 -8.84 31.27
C ALA A 276 -13.76 -7.63 32.17
N PRO A 277 -14.73 -6.76 32.47
CA PRO A 277 -14.48 -5.56 33.24
C PRO A 277 -14.08 -5.91 34.69
N PRO A 278 -13.41 -4.99 35.40
CA PRO A 278 -13.07 -5.21 36.81
C PRO A 278 -14.35 -5.34 37.66
N PRO A 279 -14.34 -6.18 38.71
CA PRO A 279 -15.43 -6.25 39.67
C PRO A 279 -15.72 -4.88 40.30
N LEU A 280 -16.99 -4.61 40.57
CA LEU A 280 -17.39 -3.40 41.28
C LEU A 280 -17.10 -3.58 42.78
N VAL A 281 -16.67 -2.50 43.43
CA VAL A 281 -16.39 -2.49 44.87
C VAL A 281 -17.39 -1.61 45.61
N SER A 282 -17.84 -2.06 46.78
CA SER A 282 -18.72 -1.31 47.66
C SER A 282 -17.99 -0.28 48.54
N GLU A 283 -16.67 -0.12 48.34
CA GLU A 283 -15.85 0.84 49.07
C GLU A 283 -16.24 2.29 48.69
N SER A 284 -16.30 3.19 49.68
CA SER A 284 -16.84 4.55 49.50
C SER A 284 -16.08 5.41 48.47
N LEU A 285 -14.80 5.09 48.26
CA LEU A 285 -13.95 5.76 47.28
C LEU A 285 -14.01 5.12 45.88
N GLY A 286 -14.67 3.97 45.73
CA GLY A 286 -14.74 3.22 44.48
C GLY A 286 -13.42 2.58 44.03
N PHE A 287 -12.39 2.57 44.88
CA PHE A 287 -11.08 1.97 44.58
C PHE A 287 -10.94 0.58 45.17
N HIS A 288 -10.15 -0.27 44.48
CA HIS A 288 -9.80 -1.60 44.97
C HIS A 288 -8.78 -1.53 46.11
N ASN A 289 -9.10 -2.13 47.27
CA ASN A 289 -8.11 -2.47 48.28
C ASN A 289 -7.32 -3.75 47.92
N ASN A 290 -6.28 -4.08 48.69
CA ASN A 290 -5.40 -5.23 48.44
C ASN A 290 -6.15 -6.56 48.26
N LYS A 291 -7.25 -6.78 49.00
CA LYS A 291 -8.02 -8.02 48.91
C LYS A 291 -8.87 -8.06 47.64
N THR A 292 -9.59 -6.98 47.34
CA THR A 292 -10.42 -6.90 46.13
C THR A 292 -9.56 -6.92 44.85
N LEU A 293 -8.36 -6.35 44.90
CA LEU A 293 -7.38 -6.41 43.82
C LEU A 293 -6.89 -7.85 43.59
N ALA A 294 -6.60 -8.60 44.66
CA ALA A 294 -6.21 -10.00 44.55
C ALA A 294 -7.30 -10.86 43.90
N VAL A 295 -8.58 -10.59 44.21
CA VAL A 295 -9.72 -11.24 43.55
C VAL A 295 -9.74 -10.93 42.06
N TYR A 296 -9.59 -9.66 41.67
CA TYR A 296 -9.55 -9.28 40.25
C TYR A 296 -8.37 -9.93 39.51
N GLN A 297 -7.16 -9.90 40.09
CA GLN A 297 -5.98 -10.56 39.53
C GLN A 297 -6.18 -12.07 39.36
N GLY A 298 -6.82 -12.73 40.34
CA GLY A 298 -7.17 -14.14 40.27
C GLY A 298 -8.16 -14.46 39.14
N LEU A 299 -9.17 -13.60 38.93
CA LEU A 299 -10.14 -13.75 37.83
C LEU A 299 -9.45 -13.62 36.46
N VAL A 300 -8.59 -12.61 36.28
CA VAL A 300 -7.84 -12.41 35.04
C VAL A 300 -6.88 -13.57 34.79
N TYR A 301 -6.14 -14.00 35.83
CA TYR A 301 -5.25 -15.14 35.74
C TYR A 301 -5.99 -16.41 35.32
N TYR A 302 -7.16 -16.68 35.93
CA TYR A 302 -7.94 -17.88 35.62
C TYR A 302 -8.47 -17.86 34.19
N LEU A 303 -8.91 -16.70 33.68
CA LEU A 303 -9.34 -16.56 32.28
C LEU A 303 -8.18 -16.84 31.32
N LEU A 304 -6.99 -16.30 31.59
CA LEU A 304 -5.78 -16.58 30.79
C LEU A 304 -5.32 -18.04 30.90
N TRP A 305 -5.47 -18.64 32.08
CA TRP A 305 -5.13 -20.04 32.32
C TRP A 305 -6.06 -21.01 31.59
N LEU A 306 -7.37 -20.72 31.53
CA LEU A 306 -8.31 -21.49 30.72
C LEU A 306 -7.90 -21.47 29.24
N HIS A 307 -7.41 -20.33 28.75
CA HIS A 307 -6.86 -20.21 27.40
C HIS A 307 -5.58 -21.02 27.19
N SER A 308 -4.60 -20.89 28.10
CA SER A 308 -3.30 -21.54 27.92
C SER A 308 -3.39 -23.07 27.91
N LYS A 309 -4.38 -23.64 28.59
CA LYS A 309 -4.66 -25.08 28.57
C LYS A 309 -5.24 -25.56 27.23
N TYR A 310 -5.69 -24.64 26.37
CA TYR A 310 -6.41 -24.93 25.12
C TYR A 310 -5.65 -24.42 23.89
N ASP A 311 -4.40 -24.87 23.74
CA ASP A 311 -3.62 -24.65 22.52
C ASP A 311 -3.99 -25.73 21.48
N LYS A 312 -5.11 -25.56 20.79
CA LYS A 312 -5.56 -26.44 19.70
C LYS A 312 -5.56 -25.72 18.35
N PRO A 313 -5.15 -26.39 17.26
CA PRO A 313 -5.13 -25.80 15.91
C PRO A 313 -6.53 -25.54 15.32
N TYR A 314 -7.61 -26.09 15.90
CA TYR A 314 -8.98 -25.90 15.43
C TYR A 314 -9.90 -25.48 16.59
N ALA A 315 -10.51 -24.29 16.44
CA ALA A 315 -11.49 -23.76 17.38
C ALA A 315 -12.90 -23.92 16.81
N ASP A 316 -13.49 -25.11 16.97
CA ASP A 316 -14.95 -25.24 16.92
C ASP A 316 -15.54 -24.36 18.05
N PRO A 317 -16.58 -23.54 17.84
CA PRO A 317 -17.29 -22.85 18.92
C PRO A 317 -17.70 -23.78 20.07
N VAL A 318 -17.94 -25.07 19.79
CA VAL A 318 -18.24 -26.11 20.79
C VAL A 318 -17.04 -26.43 21.70
N HIS A 319 -15.85 -25.94 21.34
CA HIS A 319 -14.58 -26.19 21.99
C HIS A 319 -13.96 -24.94 22.64
N ASP A 320 -14.70 -23.84 22.78
CA ASP A 320 -14.22 -22.67 23.51
C ASP A 320 -13.93 -23.04 24.98
N PRO A 321 -12.68 -22.94 25.46
CA PRO A 321 -12.34 -23.31 26.85
C PRO A 321 -13.02 -22.39 27.88
N THR A 322 -13.41 -21.20 27.47
CA THR A 322 -14.17 -20.25 28.28
C THR A 322 -15.68 -20.46 28.17
N TRP A 323 -16.17 -21.33 27.27
CA TRP A 323 -17.61 -21.65 27.15
C TRP A 323 -18.23 -21.98 28.50
N ARG A 324 -17.55 -22.79 29.33
CA ARG A 324 -18.04 -23.18 30.67
C ARG A 324 -18.23 -22.00 31.62
N TRP A 325 -17.42 -20.95 31.46
CA TRP A 325 -17.58 -19.68 32.19
C TRP A 325 -18.85 -18.96 31.76
N TRP A 326 -19.21 -19.06 30.48
CA TRP A 326 -20.37 -18.39 29.87
C TRP A 326 -21.68 -19.18 29.97
N GLU A 327 -21.61 -20.51 29.94
CA GLU A 327 -22.76 -21.42 29.87
C GLU A 327 -23.67 -21.28 31.11
N GLN A 328 -23.07 -21.12 32.29
CA GLN A 328 -23.80 -20.97 33.56
C GLN A 328 -23.98 -19.50 33.97
N LYS A 329 -23.75 -18.56 33.04
CA LYS A 329 -23.83 -17.11 33.30
C LYS A 329 -25.17 -16.69 33.91
N THR A 330 -26.27 -17.28 33.45
CA THR A 330 -27.62 -16.99 33.97
C THR A 330 -27.80 -17.43 35.42
N GLN A 331 -27.31 -18.62 35.78
CA GLN A 331 -27.42 -19.17 37.14
C GLN A 331 -26.58 -18.37 38.16
N TYR A 332 -25.35 -18.01 37.81
CA TYR A 332 -24.48 -17.28 38.74
C TYR A 332 -24.78 -15.78 38.80
N LYS A 333 -25.37 -15.19 37.76
CA LYS A 333 -25.76 -13.78 37.75
C LYS A 333 -26.69 -13.47 38.93
N ASP A 334 -27.77 -14.23 39.07
CA ASP A 334 -28.78 -13.95 40.10
C ASP A 334 -28.21 -14.17 41.51
N TYR A 335 -27.32 -15.15 41.67
CA TYR A 335 -26.61 -15.41 42.92
C TYR A 335 -25.70 -14.24 43.34
N TYR A 336 -24.81 -13.77 42.44
CA TYR A 336 -23.91 -12.66 42.77
C TYR A 336 -24.65 -11.33 42.93
N PHE A 337 -25.74 -11.12 42.18
CA PHE A 337 -26.63 -9.97 42.37
C PHE A 337 -27.34 -10.01 43.73
N TYR A 338 -27.83 -11.19 44.13
CA TYR A 338 -28.44 -11.37 45.46
C TYR A 338 -27.43 -11.08 46.57
N LEU A 339 -26.20 -11.60 46.48
CA LEU A 339 -25.17 -11.35 47.49
C LEU A 339 -24.80 -9.86 47.60
N SER A 340 -24.63 -9.17 46.47
CA SER A 340 -24.27 -7.74 46.50
C SER A 340 -25.42 -6.87 46.98
N SER A 341 -26.65 -7.11 46.52
CA SER A 341 -27.84 -6.34 46.95
C SER A 341 -28.16 -6.50 48.45
N ASN A 342 -27.84 -7.65 49.04
CA ASN A 342 -28.02 -7.89 50.48
C ASN A 342 -26.76 -7.60 51.32
N TRP A 343 -25.71 -7.01 50.73
CA TRP A 343 -24.44 -6.72 51.43
C TRP A 343 -23.76 -7.97 52.02
N LEU A 344 -24.01 -9.14 51.43
CA LEU A 344 -23.44 -10.43 51.79
C LEU A 344 -22.21 -10.79 50.94
N ALA A 345 -21.85 -9.93 49.99
CA ALA A 345 -20.66 -10.12 49.17
C ALA A 345 -19.38 -10.05 50.01
N ALA A 346 -18.56 -11.09 49.93
CA ALA A 346 -17.28 -11.15 50.62
C ALA A 346 -16.40 -9.95 50.23
N GLU A 347 -15.93 -9.20 51.24
CA GLU A 347 -15.08 -8.01 51.07
C GLU A 347 -15.71 -6.90 50.19
N GLY A 348 -17.04 -6.89 50.03
CA GLY A 348 -17.75 -5.86 49.26
C GLY A 348 -17.50 -5.91 47.74
N VAL A 349 -17.16 -7.09 47.19
CA VAL A 349 -16.88 -7.25 45.76
C VAL A 349 -18.11 -7.78 45.03
N TYR A 350 -18.56 -7.07 44.00
CA TYR A 350 -19.61 -7.50 43.10
C TYR A 350 -19.08 -7.77 41.69
N ILE A 351 -19.25 -9.00 41.23
CA ILE A 351 -18.89 -9.41 39.88
C ILE A 351 -20.15 -9.31 39.02
N ASP A 352 -20.19 -8.33 38.13
CA ASP A 352 -21.29 -8.21 37.17
C ASP A 352 -21.11 -9.23 36.03
N MET A 353 -21.53 -10.47 36.28
CA MET A 353 -21.48 -11.56 35.29
C MET A 353 -22.16 -11.21 33.96
N SER A 354 -23.10 -10.25 33.93
CA SER A 354 -23.79 -9.83 32.71
C SER A 354 -22.88 -9.12 31.71
N SER A 355 -21.90 -8.37 32.21
CA SER A 355 -20.94 -7.61 31.41
C SER A 355 -19.87 -8.48 30.77
N TYR A 356 -19.53 -9.62 31.38
CA TYR A 356 -18.49 -10.50 30.88
C TYR A 356 -19.00 -11.26 29.63
N GLN A 357 -18.27 -11.19 28.52
CA GLN A 357 -18.64 -11.88 27.28
C GLN A 357 -17.45 -12.05 26.33
N LYS A 358 -17.49 -13.09 25.50
CA LYS A 358 -16.63 -13.19 24.32
C LYS A 358 -17.20 -12.34 23.19
N LEU A 359 -16.34 -11.54 22.56
CA LEU A 359 -16.71 -10.63 21.49
C LEU A 359 -16.38 -11.27 20.13
N TYR A 360 -17.42 -11.68 19.41
CA TYR A 360 -17.29 -12.45 18.17
C TYR A 360 -17.16 -11.61 16.88
N ASN A 361 -17.40 -10.29 16.95
CA ASN A 361 -17.39 -9.40 15.78
C ASN A 361 -16.89 -7.99 16.15
N ILE A 362 -15.60 -7.85 16.49
CA ILE A 362 -15.01 -6.52 16.63
C ILE A 362 -14.15 -6.23 15.40
N SER A 363 -14.68 -5.44 14.48
CA SER A 363 -13.87 -4.77 13.46
C SER A 363 -13.43 -3.42 14.04
N ASN A 364 -12.40 -3.41 14.89
CA ASN A 364 -11.85 -2.17 15.43
C ASN A 364 -11.05 -1.37 14.39
N ASP A 365 -10.82 -1.95 13.22
CA ASP A 365 -10.03 -1.32 12.17
C ASP A 365 -10.92 -0.69 11.10
N TYR A 366 -10.74 0.61 10.91
CA TYR A 366 -11.49 1.43 9.94
C TYR A 366 -10.89 1.41 8.51
N GLY A 367 -9.90 0.55 8.27
CA GLY A 367 -9.25 0.38 6.96
C GLY A 367 -9.71 -0.86 6.23
N LEU A 368 -9.55 -0.88 4.91
CA LEU A 368 -9.68 -2.12 4.14
C LEU A 368 -8.73 -3.19 4.71
N PRO A 369 -9.12 -4.48 4.73
CA PRO A 369 -8.23 -5.55 5.18
C PRO A 369 -7.04 -5.70 4.24
N GLU A 370 -5.84 -5.93 4.76
CA GLU A 370 -4.64 -6.20 3.94
C GLU A 370 -4.81 -7.45 3.06
N THR A 371 -5.54 -8.45 3.55
CA THR A 371 -5.79 -9.71 2.85
C THR A 371 -7.30 -10.00 2.81
N VAL A 372 -7.80 -10.47 1.68
CA VAL A 372 -9.17 -10.94 1.53
C VAL A 372 -9.14 -12.34 0.97
N PHE A 373 -9.74 -13.29 1.67
CA PHE A 373 -9.91 -14.61 1.09
C PHE A 373 -11.18 -14.66 0.25
N LEU A 374 -11.06 -15.11 -1.00
CA LEU A 374 -12.15 -15.15 -1.97
C LEU A 374 -12.40 -16.57 -2.46
N ASP A 375 -13.50 -17.16 -2.02
CA ASP A 375 -13.87 -18.50 -2.46
C ASP A 375 -14.24 -18.53 -3.94
N LYS A 376 -14.16 -19.71 -4.54
CA LYS A 376 -14.49 -19.92 -5.95
C LYS A 376 -15.90 -19.44 -6.30
N GLY A 377 -15.99 -18.52 -7.25
CA GLY A 377 -17.23 -17.89 -7.71
C GLY A 377 -17.84 -16.86 -6.77
N ASN A 378 -17.24 -16.67 -5.59
CA ASN A 378 -17.70 -15.72 -4.61
C ASN A 378 -17.28 -14.30 -5.02
N ALA A 379 -17.84 -13.30 -4.34
CA ALA A 379 -17.55 -11.90 -4.59
C ALA A 379 -17.53 -11.12 -3.29
N PHE A 380 -16.64 -10.15 -3.19
CA PHE A 380 -16.68 -9.15 -2.12
C PHE A 380 -16.86 -7.76 -2.71
N SER A 381 -17.44 -6.87 -1.91
CA SER A 381 -17.63 -5.48 -2.31
C SER A 381 -17.31 -4.54 -1.15
N PHE A 382 -16.88 -3.34 -1.49
CA PHE A 382 -16.71 -2.23 -0.58
C PHE A 382 -17.03 -0.92 -1.29
N THR A 383 -17.23 0.14 -0.52
CA THR A 383 -17.68 1.42 -1.04
C THR A 383 -16.70 2.53 -0.66
N ILE A 384 -16.30 3.35 -1.63
CA ILE A 384 -15.50 4.56 -1.41
C ILE A 384 -16.42 5.77 -1.53
N PHE A 385 -16.46 6.59 -0.49
CA PHE A 385 -17.13 7.88 -0.46
C PHE A 385 -16.11 8.99 -0.62
N LEU A 386 -16.22 9.76 -1.70
CA LEU A 386 -15.42 10.95 -1.96
C LEU A 386 -16.32 12.19 -1.92
N SER A 387 -15.97 13.18 -1.10
CA SER A 387 -16.60 14.51 -1.14
C SER A 387 -15.63 15.53 -1.66
N SER A 388 -16.11 16.51 -2.40
CA SER A 388 -15.27 17.56 -2.96
C SER A 388 -15.55 18.94 -2.38
N ASP A 389 -14.60 19.85 -2.58
CA ASP A 389 -14.78 21.28 -2.36
C ASP A 389 -15.63 21.91 -3.49
N ASP A 390 -16.10 23.13 -3.24
CA ASP A 390 -17.25 23.79 -3.88
C ASP A 390 -17.22 23.91 -5.43
N ASP A 391 -16.08 23.67 -6.09
CA ASP A 391 -15.82 23.96 -7.51
C ASP A 391 -15.80 22.76 -8.49
N THR A 392 -16.07 21.53 -8.04
CA THR A 392 -15.92 20.31 -8.89
C THR A 392 -17.20 19.83 -9.58
N PHE A 393 -18.37 20.28 -9.13
CA PHE A 393 -19.65 19.91 -9.73
C PHE A 393 -20.17 21.07 -10.58
N LYS A 394 -19.78 21.11 -11.85
CA LYS A 394 -20.37 22.05 -12.81
C LYS A 394 -21.57 21.40 -13.50
N LEU A 395 -22.72 22.05 -13.46
CA LEU A 395 -23.88 21.65 -14.24
C LEU A 395 -23.53 21.78 -15.74
N ASN A 396 -23.70 20.71 -16.51
CA ASN A 396 -23.59 20.80 -17.95
C ASN A 396 -24.80 21.56 -18.51
N SER A 397 -24.60 22.40 -19.53
CA SER A 397 -25.65 23.21 -20.15
C SER A 397 -26.63 22.42 -21.04
N ASN A 398 -26.45 21.11 -21.18
CA ASN A 398 -27.29 20.23 -22.00
C ASN A 398 -28.11 19.25 -21.13
N PRO A 399 -29.46 19.32 -21.13
CA PRO A 399 -30.33 18.54 -20.23
C PRO A 399 -30.55 17.07 -20.63
N VAL A 400 -29.89 16.57 -21.67
CA VAL A 400 -30.11 15.20 -22.21
C VAL A 400 -29.04 14.20 -21.76
N THR A 401 -27.88 14.67 -21.30
CA THR A 401 -26.82 13.84 -20.72
C THR A 401 -26.69 14.18 -19.25
N GLY A 402 -26.92 13.18 -18.37
CA GLY A 402 -26.88 13.36 -16.92
C GLY A 402 -25.58 14.01 -16.43
N TYR A 403 -25.62 14.53 -15.20
CA TYR A 403 -24.50 15.19 -14.51
C TYR A 403 -23.16 14.46 -14.73
N GLN A 404 -22.23 15.07 -15.46
CA GLN A 404 -20.85 14.60 -15.51
C GLN A 404 -20.11 15.13 -14.28
N VAL A 405 -19.72 14.23 -13.38
CA VAL A 405 -18.71 14.52 -12.37
C VAL A 405 -17.42 14.85 -13.13
N GLU A 406 -16.80 16.02 -12.88
CA GLU A 406 -15.49 16.31 -13.48
C GLU A 406 -14.53 15.14 -13.20
N LYS A 407 -13.67 14.81 -14.17
CA LYS A 407 -12.67 13.71 -14.13
C LYS A 407 -11.80 13.68 -12.85
N LYS A 408 -11.82 14.74 -12.05
CA LYS A 408 -11.05 14.91 -10.80
C LYS A 408 -11.42 13.90 -9.71
N LEU A 409 -12.67 13.44 -9.60
CA LEU A 409 -13.08 12.48 -8.56
C LEU A 409 -13.12 11.02 -9.05
N ALA A 410 -12.55 10.74 -10.23
CA ALA A 410 -12.60 9.41 -10.81
C ALA A 410 -11.74 8.41 -10.01
N VAL A 411 -12.25 7.18 -9.88
CA VAL A 411 -11.55 6.06 -9.26
C VAL A 411 -11.19 5.04 -10.33
N ALA A 412 -9.91 4.67 -10.39
CA ALA A 412 -9.40 3.59 -11.22
C ALA A 412 -9.23 2.32 -10.37
N VAL A 413 -9.62 1.18 -10.94
CA VAL A 413 -9.44 -0.15 -10.32
C VAL A 413 -8.72 -1.04 -11.33
N ALA A 414 -7.58 -1.58 -10.94
CA ALA A 414 -6.80 -2.54 -11.72
C ALA A 414 -6.69 -3.85 -10.93
N VAL A 415 -6.66 -4.98 -11.64
CA VAL A 415 -6.52 -6.31 -11.06
C VAL A 415 -5.38 -7.03 -11.75
N ALA A 416 -4.54 -7.71 -10.97
CA ALA A 416 -3.33 -8.39 -11.44
C ALA A 416 -3.63 -9.53 -12.43
N ASP A 417 -4.69 -10.31 -12.17
CA ASP A 417 -5.11 -11.45 -12.97
C ASP A 417 -6.53 -11.22 -13.53
N PRO A 418 -6.70 -10.45 -14.61
CA PRO A 418 -8.01 -10.15 -15.19
C PRO A 418 -8.71 -11.39 -15.78
N ASP A 419 -7.97 -12.47 -16.06
CA ASP A 419 -8.55 -13.74 -16.51
C ASP A 419 -9.18 -14.53 -15.37
N CYS A 420 -8.66 -14.39 -14.16
CA CYS A 420 -9.21 -15.03 -12.96
C CYS A 420 -10.30 -14.17 -12.32
N LEU A 421 -10.07 -12.86 -12.24
CA LEU A 421 -10.89 -11.94 -11.48
C LEU A 421 -11.66 -10.97 -12.37
N LYS A 422 -12.82 -10.54 -11.89
CA LYS A 422 -13.61 -9.48 -12.50
C LYS A 422 -13.82 -8.37 -11.48
N ALA A 423 -13.27 -7.19 -11.77
CA ALA A 423 -13.63 -5.96 -11.08
C ALA A 423 -14.82 -5.30 -11.77
N SER A 424 -15.73 -4.75 -10.98
CA SER A 424 -16.82 -3.91 -11.44
C SER A 424 -16.98 -2.72 -10.51
N VAL A 425 -17.16 -1.54 -11.09
CA VAL A 425 -17.29 -0.28 -10.34
C VAL A 425 -18.64 0.33 -10.68
N LYS A 426 -19.49 0.53 -9.68
CA LYS A 426 -20.76 1.24 -9.81
C LYS A 426 -20.64 2.61 -9.16
N GLN A 427 -20.84 3.66 -9.96
CA GLN A 427 -20.83 5.04 -9.50
C GLN A 427 -22.23 5.51 -9.13
N GLU A 428 -22.36 6.19 -8.00
CA GLU A 428 -23.57 6.88 -7.56
C GLU A 428 -23.22 8.31 -7.13
N VAL A 429 -23.89 9.30 -7.71
CA VAL A 429 -23.60 10.73 -7.47
C VAL A 429 -24.62 11.31 -6.49
N LEU A 430 -24.14 11.82 -5.37
CA LEU A 430 -24.94 12.46 -4.33
C LEU A 430 -24.81 13.98 -4.40
N LEU A 431 -25.62 14.61 -5.25
CA LEU A 431 -25.59 16.06 -5.51
C LEU A 431 -25.78 16.89 -4.23
N ASN A 432 -26.74 16.52 -3.38
CA ASN A 432 -27.04 17.22 -2.12
C ASN A 432 -25.87 17.26 -1.14
N ARG A 433 -24.91 16.33 -1.28
CA ARG A 433 -23.74 16.20 -0.41
C ARG A 433 -22.43 16.54 -1.12
N LYS A 434 -22.49 17.00 -2.38
CA LYS A 434 -21.32 17.22 -3.26
C LYS A 434 -20.34 16.05 -3.18
N ALA A 435 -20.87 14.84 -3.29
CA ALA A 435 -20.13 13.62 -3.06
C ALA A 435 -20.45 12.54 -4.09
N VAL A 436 -19.52 11.62 -4.26
CA VAL A 436 -19.65 10.45 -5.14
C VAL A 436 -19.34 9.19 -4.34
N LEU A 437 -20.18 8.18 -4.53
CA LEU A 437 -20.01 6.84 -3.99
C LEU A 437 -19.57 5.92 -5.13
N TYR A 438 -18.44 5.24 -4.93
CA TYR A 438 -17.95 4.19 -5.81
C TYR A 438 -18.08 2.86 -5.10
N ARG A 439 -19.05 2.04 -5.52
CA ARG A 439 -19.18 0.66 -5.05
C ARG A 439 -18.35 -0.25 -5.94
N ILE A 440 -17.27 -0.77 -5.39
CA ILE A 440 -16.35 -1.68 -6.07
C ILE A 440 -16.73 -3.10 -5.68
N THR A 441 -16.89 -3.97 -6.67
CA THR A 441 -17.16 -5.40 -6.47
C THR A 441 -16.13 -6.22 -7.24
N ILE A 442 -15.42 -7.10 -6.53
CA ILE A 442 -14.46 -8.05 -7.09
C ILE A 442 -15.09 -9.43 -7.02
N LYS A 443 -15.07 -10.14 -8.14
CA LYS A 443 -15.68 -11.47 -8.29
C LYS A 443 -14.71 -12.44 -8.94
N ASP A 444 -14.68 -13.67 -8.44
CA ASP A 444 -13.98 -14.77 -9.10
C ASP A 444 -14.76 -15.26 -10.34
N ARG A 445 -14.05 -15.42 -11.47
CA ARG A 445 -14.62 -15.88 -12.74
C ARG A 445 -14.75 -17.40 -12.81
N LYS A 446 -14.19 -18.15 -11.86
CA LYS A 446 -14.12 -19.62 -11.88
C LYS A 446 -13.34 -20.12 -13.10
N VAL A 447 -12.25 -19.46 -13.48
CA VAL A 447 -11.42 -19.83 -14.65
C VAL A 447 -10.05 -20.34 -14.24
N CYS A 448 -9.47 -19.77 -13.19
CA CYS A 448 -8.16 -20.19 -12.71
C CYS A 448 -8.31 -21.38 -11.78
N TYR A 449 -7.86 -22.54 -12.25
CA TYR A 449 -7.87 -23.81 -11.54
C TYR A 449 -6.42 -24.21 -11.32
N ASP A 450 -6.03 -24.43 -10.06
CA ASP A 450 -4.81 -25.15 -9.61
C ASP A 450 -4.62 -25.01 -8.08
N GLN A 451 -5.70 -24.77 -7.34
CA GLN A 451 -5.63 -24.50 -5.91
C GLN A 451 -5.70 -25.81 -5.15
N GLY A 452 -4.75 -25.98 -4.23
CA GLY A 452 -4.78 -27.11 -3.32
C GLY A 452 -5.89 -26.95 -2.28
N LEU A 453 -5.96 -27.92 -1.38
CA LEU A 453 -6.80 -27.83 -0.19
C LEU A 453 -6.53 -26.50 0.55
N SER A 454 -7.60 -25.91 1.05
CA SER A 454 -7.63 -24.91 2.14
C SER A 454 -6.29 -24.70 2.87
N GLY A 455 -5.56 -23.63 2.53
CA GLY A 455 -4.27 -23.25 3.14
C GLY A 455 -3.00 -23.69 2.39
N HIS A 456 -3.10 -24.49 1.32
CA HIS A 456 -1.98 -24.92 0.48
C HIS A 456 -2.19 -24.53 -1.00
N ASN A 457 -1.12 -24.08 -1.67
CA ASN A 457 -1.14 -23.67 -3.10
C ASN A 457 -2.21 -22.63 -3.45
N LEU A 458 -2.39 -21.63 -2.58
CA LEU A 458 -3.28 -20.51 -2.84
C LEU A 458 -2.68 -19.63 -3.94
N LYS A 459 -3.45 -19.36 -5.01
CA LYS A 459 -3.04 -18.37 -6.01
C LYS A 459 -3.09 -16.98 -5.38
N LYS A 460 -1.97 -16.27 -5.37
CA LYS A 460 -1.90 -14.89 -4.93
C LYS A 460 -2.28 -13.99 -6.09
N THR A 461 -3.10 -12.99 -5.81
CA THR A 461 -3.41 -11.94 -6.78
C THR A 461 -3.68 -10.65 -6.01
N SER A 462 -3.70 -9.53 -6.70
CA SER A 462 -3.93 -8.24 -6.08
C SER A 462 -4.87 -7.35 -6.88
N MET A 463 -5.49 -6.42 -6.15
CA MET A 463 -6.19 -5.29 -6.75
C MET A 463 -5.55 -3.98 -6.30
N MET A 464 -5.52 -3.03 -7.22
CA MET A 464 -5.06 -1.68 -7.01
C MET A 464 -6.24 -0.74 -7.23
N VAL A 465 -6.48 0.15 -6.26
CA VAL A 465 -7.53 1.16 -6.36
C VAL A 465 -6.92 2.53 -6.16
N LYS A 466 -7.21 3.46 -7.06
CA LYS A 466 -6.63 4.80 -7.02
C LYS A 466 -7.65 5.87 -7.32
N VAL A 467 -7.56 6.98 -6.61
CA VAL A 467 -8.26 8.21 -6.99
C VAL A 467 -7.33 8.97 -7.94
N LEU A 468 -7.81 9.29 -9.14
CA LEU A 468 -6.99 9.95 -10.14
C LEU A 468 -6.56 11.34 -9.64
N GLY A 469 -5.26 11.64 -9.74
CA GLY A 469 -4.69 12.91 -9.28
C GLY A 469 -4.54 13.07 -7.76
N SER A 470 -4.70 12.02 -6.96
CA SER A 470 -4.47 12.09 -5.51
C SER A 470 -3.02 11.83 -5.08
N SER A 471 -2.30 11.00 -5.85
CA SER A 471 -0.89 10.66 -5.62
C SER A 471 -0.05 11.94 -5.48
N GLY A 472 0.76 12.03 -4.42
CA GLY A 472 1.60 13.19 -4.10
C GLY A 472 0.86 14.52 -3.86
N LYS A 473 -0.48 14.50 -3.86
CA LYS A 473 -1.34 15.69 -3.79
C LYS A 473 -2.21 15.76 -2.53
N CYS A 474 -2.65 14.61 -2.02
CA CYS A 474 -3.53 14.51 -0.86
C CYS A 474 -2.79 14.01 0.38
N PHE A 475 -2.92 14.73 1.50
CA PHE A 475 -2.25 14.38 2.76
C PHE A 475 -3.20 14.46 3.96
N GLN A 476 -2.96 13.61 4.95
CA GLN A 476 -3.63 13.63 6.24
C GLN A 476 -2.61 13.85 7.35
N THR A 477 -2.79 14.94 8.09
CA THR A 477 -2.02 15.22 9.31
C THR A 477 -2.78 14.71 10.51
N SER A 478 -2.13 13.84 11.29
CA SER A 478 -2.63 13.27 12.54
C SER A 478 -1.58 13.44 13.64
N TYR A 479 -1.93 13.08 14.87
CA TYR A 479 -0.98 13.09 16.00
C TYR A 479 0.20 12.14 15.79
N SER A 480 0.04 11.09 14.98
CA SER A 480 1.10 10.13 14.63
C SER A 480 1.97 10.59 13.46
N GLY A 481 1.67 11.73 12.83
CA GLY A 481 2.43 12.29 11.71
C GLY A 481 1.59 12.60 10.47
N THR A 482 2.29 12.96 9.40
CA THR A 482 1.69 13.22 8.08
C THR A 482 1.77 11.97 7.23
N SER A 483 0.63 11.49 6.73
CA SER A 483 0.56 10.39 5.75
C SER A 483 -0.07 10.86 4.46
N MET A 484 0.24 10.18 3.35
CA MET A 484 -0.43 10.44 2.08
C MET A 484 -1.80 9.76 2.08
N GLN A 485 -2.83 10.46 1.62
CA GLN A 485 -4.15 9.86 1.43
C GLN A 485 -4.23 9.20 0.06
N VAL A 486 -3.60 8.04 -0.03
CA VAL A 486 -3.77 7.12 -1.15
C VAL A 486 -4.66 5.99 -0.66
N LEU A 487 -5.53 5.48 -1.53
CA LEU A 487 -6.06 4.13 -1.30
C LEU A 487 -4.89 3.19 -1.52
N GLU A 488 -4.29 2.75 -0.42
CA GLU A 488 -3.09 1.91 -0.47
C GLU A 488 -3.34 0.67 -1.34
N PRO A 489 -2.45 0.39 -2.31
CA PRO A 489 -2.50 -0.81 -3.13
C PRO A 489 -1.91 -1.98 -2.35
N GLY A 490 -2.55 -3.15 -2.44
CA GLY A 490 -2.03 -4.35 -1.81
C GLY A 490 -3.12 -5.16 -1.11
N TYR A 491 -4.22 -5.40 -1.80
CA TYR A 491 -5.22 -6.35 -1.33
C TYR A 491 -4.88 -7.70 -1.87
N TRP A 492 -4.37 -8.57 -1.02
CA TRP A 492 -4.03 -9.93 -1.39
C TRP A 492 -5.31 -10.76 -1.42
N VAL A 493 -5.73 -11.17 -2.62
CA VAL A 493 -6.82 -12.12 -2.75
C VAL A 493 -6.24 -13.53 -2.72
N TRP A 494 -6.64 -14.29 -1.72
CA TRP A 494 -6.22 -15.67 -1.52
C TRP A 494 -7.45 -16.56 -1.65
N TYR A 495 -7.40 -17.59 -2.47
CA TYR A 495 -8.60 -18.35 -2.77
C TYR A 495 -8.84 -19.50 -1.79
N TRP A 496 -10.07 -19.73 -1.38
CA TRP A 496 -10.45 -20.99 -0.73
C TRP A 496 -11.36 -21.81 -1.65
N GLU A 497 -11.28 -23.13 -1.50
CA GLU A 497 -12.19 -24.10 -2.12
C GLU A 497 -13.64 -23.92 -1.68
#